data_AF-A0A5C3NL70-F1
#
_entry.id   AF-A0A5C3NL70-F1
#
_cell.length_a   1.000
_cell.length_b   1.000
_cell.length_c   1.000
_cell.angle_alpha   90.00
_cell.angle_beta   90.00
_cell.angle_gamma   90.00
#
_symmetry.space_group_name_H-M   'P 1'
#
loop_
_entity.id
_entity.type
_entity.pdbx_description
1 polymer ?
#
loop_
_entity_poly.entity_id
_entity_poly.type
_entity_poly.pdbx_seq_one_letter_code
_entity_poly.pdbx_strand_id
1 'polypeptide(L)' 'MPLSNERGTPQWVATSREGVERYFRDLERVMAKYQVIDDAERKEAALIYMPIDVAKRWESLPSFADVSKS' A
#
# COMPACT_ATOMS: atom_id res chain seq x y z
N MET A 1 -11.05 3.90 -0.73
CA MET A 1 -9.73 4.44 -1.08
C MET A 1 -9.81 5.07 -2.48
N PRO A 2 -9.04 6.13 -2.81
CA PRO A 2 -9.06 6.73 -4.14
C PRO A 2 -8.56 5.76 -5.21
N LEU A 3 -9.00 5.92 -6.46
CA LEU A 3 -8.44 5.15 -7.57
C LEU A 3 -7.00 5.61 -7.84
N SER A 4 -6.09 4.73 -8.25
CA SER A 4 -4.66 5.02 -8.39
C SER A 4 -4.31 6.15 -9.38
N ASN A 5 -5.26 6.57 -10.21
CA ASN A 5 -5.13 7.69 -11.15
C ASN A 5 -5.70 9.03 -10.63
N GLU A 6 -6.25 9.07 -9.42
CA GLU A 6 -6.79 10.29 -8.82
C GLU A 6 -5.67 11.16 -8.20
N ARG A 7 -5.92 12.48 -8.14
CA ARG A 7 -5.00 13.41 -7.46
C ARG A 7 -4.95 13.13 -5.96
N GLY A 8 -3.73 13.20 -5.41
CA GLY A 8 -3.50 12.99 -3.98
C GLY A 8 -3.36 11.53 -3.58
N THR A 9 -3.23 10.63 -4.55
CA THR A 9 -2.85 9.24 -4.32
C THR A 9 -1.38 9.13 -3.89
N PRO A 10 -1.02 8.22 -2.98
CA PRO A 10 0.36 7.93 -2.65
C PRO A 10 1.13 7.55 -3.92
N GLN A 11 2.35 8.05 -4.06
CA GLN A 11 3.19 7.78 -5.23
C GLN A 11 4.43 7.00 -4.81
N TRP A 12 4.63 5.84 -5.43
CA TRP A 12 5.80 5.02 -5.17
C TRP A 12 7.05 5.61 -5.82
N VAL A 13 8.04 5.99 -4.99
CA VAL A 13 9.32 6.56 -5.44
C VAL A 13 10.47 5.72 -4.89
N ALA A 14 10.90 4.71 -5.65
CA ALA A 14 11.96 3.79 -5.25
C ALA A 14 13.39 4.35 -5.37
N THR A 15 13.55 5.56 -5.93
CA THR A 15 14.87 6.13 -6.22
C THR A 15 15.57 6.69 -4.98
N SER A 16 14.84 6.87 -3.87
CA SER A 16 15.43 7.30 -2.60
C SER A 16 14.68 6.71 -1.41
N ARG A 17 15.38 6.62 -0.28
CA ARG A 17 14.79 6.18 0.99
C ARG A 17 13.66 7.12 1.41
N GLU A 18 13.87 8.42 1.28
CA GLU A 18 12.89 9.45 1.62
C GLU A 18 11.63 9.35 0.75
N GLY A 19 11.78 8.95 -0.52
CA GLY A 19 10.67 8.69 -1.42
C GLY A 19 9.79 7.53 -0.96
N VAL A 20 10.41 6.44 -0.52
CA VAL A 20 9.72 5.28 0.06
C VAL A 20 9.07 5.64 1.41
N GLU A 21 9.77 6.35 2.30
CA GLU A 21 9.22 6.79 3.59
C GLU A 21 8.02 7.73 3.40
N ARG A 22 8.09 8.64 2.43
CA ARG A 22 6.98 9.53 2.09
C ARG A 22 5.77 8.74 1.56
N TYR A 23 5.99 7.74 0.71
CA TYR A 23 4.93 6.87 0.20
C TYR A 23 4.12 6.24 1.34
N PHE A 24 4.80 5.64 2.33
CA PHE A 24 4.11 5.01 3.46
C PHE A 24 3.34 6.02 4.32
N ARG A 25 3.93 7.20 4.57
CA ARG A 25 3.25 8.26 5.31
C ARG A 25 1.99 8.75 4.61
N ASP A 26 2.05 8.92 3.29
CA ASP A 26 0.89 9.34 2.50
C ASP A 26 -0.15 8.21 2.43
N LEU A 27 0.28 6.95 2.34
CA LEU A 27 -0.60 5.77 2.41
C LEU A 27 -1.35 5.70 3.74
N GLU A 28 -0.67 5.88 4.88
CA GLU A 28 -1.28 5.90 6.22
C GLU A 28 -2.36 6.99 6.35
N ARG A 29 -2.09 8.19 5.83
CA ARG A 29 -3.06 9.29 5.83
C ARG A 29 -4.31 8.96 5.02
N VAL A 30 -4.14 8.32 3.86
CA VAL A 30 -5.26 7.92 3.03
C VAL A 30 -6.04 6.78 3.71
N MET A 31 -5.36 5.77 4.27
CA MET A 31 -6.01 4.69 5.04
C MET A 31 -6.84 5.25 6.20
N ALA A 32 -6.28 6.19 6.97
CA ALA A 32 -6.99 6.86 8.07
C ALA A 32 -8.22 7.63 7.58
N LYS A 33 -8.11 8.37 6.46
CA LYS A 33 -9.23 9.13 5.88
C LYS A 33 -10.39 8.23 5.45
N TYR A 34 -10.10 7.02 4.98
CA TYR A 34 -11.09 6.04 4.53
C TYR A 34 -11.45 5.01 5.61
N GLN A 35 -10.98 5.20 6.85
CA GLN A 35 -11.27 4.33 7.98
C GLN A 35 -10.88 2.87 7.74
N VAL A 36 -9.73 2.64 7.09
CA VAL A 36 -9.13 1.32 6.92
C VAL A 36 -8.48 0.91 8.25
N ILE A 37 -9.07 -0.05 8.95
CA ILE A 37 -8.71 -0.38 10.34
C ILE A 37 -8.10 -1.77 10.45
N ASP A 38 -8.61 -2.75 9.72
CA ASP A 38 -8.11 -4.11 9.80
C ASP A 38 -6.83 -4.31 8.97
N ASP A 39 -6.04 -5.28 9.41
CA ASP A 39 -4.74 -5.56 8.78
C ASP A 39 -4.88 -6.18 7.38
N ALA A 40 -6.04 -6.75 7.03
CA ALA A 40 -6.30 -7.27 5.69
C ALA A 40 -6.45 -6.13 4.68
N GLU A 41 -7.36 -5.21 4.96
CA GLU A 41 -7.60 -4.01 4.20
C GLU A 41 -6.35 -3.13 4.13
N ARG A 42 -5.54 -3.06 5.21
CA ARG A 42 -4.25 -2.34 5.17
C ARG A 42 -3.26 -2.97 4.20
N LYS A 43 -3.17 -4.30 4.18
CA LYS A 43 -2.30 -5.02 3.23
C LYS A 43 -2.80 -4.82 1.81
N GLU A 44 -4.09 -4.98 1.56
CA GLU A 44 -4.69 -4.69 0.25
C GLU A 44 -4.42 -3.24 -0.18
N ALA A 45 -4.65 -2.28 0.72
CA ALA A 45 -4.41 -0.86 0.46
C ALA A 45 -2.96 -0.55 0.09
N ALA A 46 -1.99 -1.24 0.71
CA ALA A 46 -0.59 -1.09 0.39
C ALA A 46 -0.26 -1.54 -1.05
N LEU A 47 -1.01 -2.49 -1.61
CA LEU A 47 -0.78 -2.96 -2.98
C LEU A 47 -1.33 -2.00 -4.06
N ILE A 48 -2.34 -1.17 -3.73
CA ILE A 48 -3.09 -0.36 -4.72
C ILE A 48 -2.21 0.65 -5.48
N TYR A 49 -1.25 1.27 -4.78
CA TYR A 49 -0.46 2.40 -5.33
C TYR A 49 1.00 2.05 -5.60
N MET A 50 1.38 0.79 -5.51
CA MET A 50 2.74 0.35 -5.81
C MET A 50 2.83 -0.29 -7.20
N PRO A 51 4.03 -0.34 -7.80
CA PRO A 51 4.23 -1.07 -9.05
C PRO A 51 3.89 -2.56 -8.89
N ILE A 52 3.31 -3.14 -9.93
CA ILE A 52 2.85 -4.54 -9.92
C ILE A 52 3.97 -5.54 -9.56
N ASP A 53 5.22 -5.26 -9.94
CA ASP A 53 6.34 -6.14 -9.61
C ASP A 53 6.74 -6.07 -8.13
N VAL A 54 6.50 -4.94 -7.47
CA VAL A 54 6.69 -4.80 -6.01
C VAL A 54 5.57 -5.52 -5.29
N ALA A 55 4.33 -5.35 -5.77
CA ALA A 55 3.15 -6.03 -5.21
C ALA A 55 3.31 -7.55 -5.23
N LYS A 56 3.67 -8.12 -6.39
CA LYS A 56 3.93 -9.56 -6.55
C LYS A 56 5.00 -10.10 -5.59
N ARG A 57 6.06 -9.31 -5.36
CA ARG A 57 7.11 -9.70 -4.41
C ARG A 57 6.57 -9.74 -2.99
N TRP A 58 5.74 -8.77 -2.60
CA TRP A 58 5.14 -8.74 -1.26
C TRP A 58 4.14 -9.86 -1.07
N GLU A 59 3.26 -10.10 -2.03
CA GLU A 59 2.29 -11.21 -2.00
C GLU A 59 2.97 -12.59 -1.89
N SER A 60 4.19 -12.72 -2.41
CA SER A 60 4.97 -13.97 -2.27
C SER A 60 5.52 -14.20 -0.86
N LEU A 61 5.51 -13.18 0.01
CA LEU A 61 5.97 -13.31 1.39
C LEU A 61 4.89 -14.01 2.22
N PRO A 62 5.23 -15.07 2.99
CA PRO A 62 4.27 -15.78 3.82
C PRO A 62 3.51 -14.86 4.78
N SER A 63 4.22 -13.89 5.37
CA SER A 63 3.65 -12.89 6.27
C SER A 63 2.63 -11.96 5.63
N PHE A 64 2.66 -11.83 4.30
CA PHE A 64 1.69 -11.04 3.54
C PHE A 64 0.51 -11.90 3.07
N ALA A 65 0.79 -13.13 2.64
CA ALA A 65 -0.20 -14.09 2.18
C ALA A 65 -1.16 -14.60 3.27
N ASP A 66 -0.72 -14.61 4.55
CA ASP A 66 -1.49 -15.15 5.69
C ASP A 66 -2.80 -14.41 6.02
N VAL A 67 -3.17 -13.36 5.28
CA VAL A 67 -4.37 -12.57 5.57
C VAL A 67 -5.54 -12.87 4.63
N SER A 68 -5.31 -13.61 3.54
CA SER A 68 -6.34 -14.04 2.60
C SER A 68 -6.73 -15.52 2.74
N LYS A 69 -6.27 -16.21 3.79
CA LYS A 69 -6.63 -17.61 4.09
C LYS A 69 -7.13 -17.78 5.53
N SER A 70 -8.38 -17.38 5.78
CA SER A 70 -9.24 -17.99 6.81
C SER A 70 -10.70 -17.78 6.46
#